data_AF-A0AAE9NN68-F1
#
_entry.id   AF-A0AAE9NN68-F1
#
_cell.length_a   1.000
_cell.length_b   1.000
_cell.length_c   1.000
_cell.angle_alpha   90.00
_cell.angle_beta   90.00
_cell.angle_gamma   90.00
#
_symmetry.space_group_name_H-M   'P 1'
#
loop_
_entity.id
_entity.type
_entity.pdbx_description
1 polymer ?
#
loop_
_entity_poly.entity_id
_entity_poly.type
_entity_poly.pdbx_seq_one_letter_code
_entity_poly.pdbx_strand_id
1 'polypeptide(L)'
;MKGFLFVCSMLLSMSSYAQCWIANGDFKGYTASHGSKYQFIENSRASKGNVYIDITGDKVKIKQDNSSAFDMTIGYDVVAKNAFVGNSTALGMTTLEQWLITKDNKLLLTETLEYHDTPEMNTVTVWVSDIIGKC
;
A
#
# COMPACT_ATOMS: atom_id res chain seq x y z
N MET A 1 21.10 42.60 -31.21
CA MET A 1 21.05 41.15 -30.90
C MET A 1 21.06 40.94 -29.39
N LYS A 2 19.94 41.21 -28.71
CA LYS A 2 19.76 41.01 -27.25
C LYS A 2 18.26 40.79 -27.05
N GLY A 3 17.81 39.55 -26.89
CA GLY A 3 16.37 39.31 -26.74
C GLY A 3 15.92 37.85 -26.79
N PHE A 4 16.79 36.92 -27.16
CA PHE A 4 16.40 35.51 -27.36
C PHE A 4 16.84 34.55 -26.25
N LEU A 5 17.11 35.04 -25.04
CA LEU A 5 17.68 34.23 -23.94
C LEU A 5 16.79 34.12 -22.69
N PHE A 6 15.53 34.56 -22.75
CA PHE A 6 14.64 34.56 -21.58
C PHE A 6 13.46 33.58 -21.66
N VAL A 7 13.27 32.87 -22.77
CA VAL A 7 12.06 32.06 -23.01
C VAL A 7 12.25 30.56 -22.69
N CYS A 8 13.48 30.08 -22.46
CA CYS A 8 13.75 28.66 -22.20
C CYS A 8 13.66 28.22 -20.73
N SER A 9 13.42 29.12 -19.77
CA SER A 9 13.49 28.78 -18.33
C SER A 9 12.13 28.44 -17.68
N MET A 10 11.04 28.32 -18.46
CA MET A 10 9.67 28.14 -17.90
C MET A 10 9.05 26.76 -18.10
N LEU A 11 9.75 25.76 -18.67
CA LEU A 11 9.09 24.54 -19.16
C LEU A 11 9.50 23.22 -18.49
N LEU A 12 9.87 23.21 -17.21
CA LEU A 12 9.95 21.96 -16.44
C LEU A 12 9.54 22.17 -14.98
N SER A 13 8.33 22.68 -14.74
CA SER A 13 7.63 22.30 -13.51
C SER A 13 7.25 20.82 -13.65
N MET A 14 8.21 19.94 -13.35
CA MET A 14 7.92 18.54 -13.08
C MET A 14 6.93 18.53 -11.93
N SER A 15 5.64 18.35 -12.23
CA SER A 15 4.61 18.18 -11.22
C SER A 15 4.87 16.85 -10.52
N SER A 16 5.76 16.88 -9.54
CA SER A 16 5.91 15.81 -8.55
C SER A 16 4.57 15.71 -7.84
N TYR A 17 3.76 14.73 -8.23
CA TYR A 17 2.56 14.38 -7.50
C TYR A 17 3.00 13.67 -6.22
N ALA A 18 3.19 14.46 -5.17
CA ALA A 18 3.22 13.94 -3.80
C ALA A 18 1.77 13.81 -3.34
N GLN A 19 1.37 12.61 -2.96
CA GLN A 19 0.10 12.35 -2.32
C GLN A 19 0.38 11.64 -1.01
N CYS A 20 -0.23 12.10 0.07
CA CYS A 20 -0.22 11.35 1.31
C CYS A 20 -1.62 11.19 1.91
N TRP A 21 -1.84 10.01 2.48
CA TRP A 21 -3.05 9.64 3.19
C TRP A 21 -2.72 9.02 4.54
N ILE A 22 -3.66 9.20 5.45
CA ILE A 22 -3.67 8.55 6.75
C ILE A 22 -4.89 7.65 6.78
N ALA A 23 -4.67 6.34 6.83
CA ALA A 23 -5.71 5.34 7.00
C ALA A 23 -5.83 4.95 8.48
N ASN A 24 -7.05 4.67 8.92
CA ASN A 24 -7.27 4.06 10.24
C ASN A 24 -6.57 2.69 10.28
N GLY A 25 -5.92 2.39 11.40
CA GLY A 25 -5.29 1.09 11.64
C GLY A 25 -6.25 -0.08 11.80
N ASP A 26 -7.54 0.17 11.97
CA ASP A 26 -8.58 -0.85 12.20
C ASP A 26 -9.17 -1.35 10.88
N PHE A 27 -8.43 -2.22 10.19
CA PHE A 27 -8.90 -2.84 8.96
C PHE A 27 -9.96 -3.91 9.26
N LYS A 28 -11.02 -3.92 8.45
CA LYS A 28 -12.09 -4.92 8.49
C LYS A 28 -12.13 -5.68 7.18
N GLY A 29 -12.35 -6.98 7.23
CA GLY A 29 -12.59 -7.75 6.02
C GLY A 29 -12.60 -9.24 6.25
N TYR A 30 -12.02 -9.98 5.32
CA TYR A 30 -12.11 -11.42 5.28
C TYR A 30 -10.79 -12.03 4.85
N THR A 31 -10.48 -13.19 5.43
CA THR A 31 -9.37 -14.04 5.00
C THR A 31 -9.88 -15.42 4.67
N ALA A 32 -9.37 -16.00 3.58
CA ALA A 32 -9.49 -17.40 3.23
C ALA A 32 -8.09 -18.03 3.30
N SER A 33 -8.00 -19.25 3.84
CA SER A 33 -6.73 -19.96 3.98
C SER A 33 -6.92 -21.44 3.66
N HIS A 34 -5.83 -22.16 3.42
CA HIS A 34 -5.88 -23.62 3.29
C HIS A 34 -6.59 -24.28 4.48
N GLY A 35 -6.32 -23.83 5.71
CA GLY A 35 -6.94 -24.36 6.93
C GLY A 35 -8.47 -24.19 6.96
N SER A 36 -8.99 -23.10 6.36
CA SER A 36 -10.44 -22.89 6.17
C SER A 36 -10.99 -23.53 4.89
N LYS A 37 -10.21 -24.34 4.18
CA LYS A 37 -10.53 -24.85 2.83
C LYS A 37 -10.91 -23.72 1.86
N TYR A 38 -10.22 -22.59 1.99
CA TYR A 38 -10.44 -21.35 1.25
C TYR A 38 -11.84 -20.75 1.40
N GLN A 39 -12.55 -21.07 2.48
CA GLN A 39 -13.74 -20.32 2.85
C GLN A 39 -13.33 -19.00 3.49
N PHE A 40 -13.97 -17.90 3.07
CA PHE A 40 -13.77 -16.59 3.66
C PHE A 40 -14.36 -16.54 5.05
N ILE A 41 -13.53 -16.15 6.02
CA ILE A 41 -13.90 -15.95 7.41
C ILE A 41 -13.69 -14.48 7.73
N GLU A 42 -14.69 -13.85 8.36
CA GLU A 42 -14.61 -12.46 8.78
C GLU A 42 -13.48 -12.30 9.80
N ASN A 43 -12.62 -11.32 9.57
CA ASN A 43 -11.57 -10.96 10.48
C ASN A 43 -11.28 -9.47 10.42
N SER A 44 -10.64 -8.98 11.48
CA SER A 44 -10.09 -7.63 11.52
C SER A 44 -8.59 -7.71 11.73
N ARG A 45 -7.86 -6.83 11.07
CA ARG A 45 -6.47 -6.54 11.40
C ARG A 45 -6.47 -5.26 12.21
N ALA A 46 -6.45 -5.41 13.54
CA ALA A 46 -6.18 -4.30 14.43
C ALA A 46 -4.68 -4.01 14.36
N SER A 47 -4.34 -3.00 13.58
CA SER A 47 -3.00 -2.44 13.56
C SER A 47 -2.91 -1.44 14.73
N LYS A 48 -1.82 -1.39 15.52
CA LYS A 48 -1.69 -0.58 16.75
C LYS A 48 -1.56 0.95 16.50
N GLY A 49 -2.31 1.47 15.53
CA GLY A 49 -2.40 2.89 15.18
C GLY A 49 -2.48 3.09 13.66
N ASN A 50 -2.43 4.34 13.23
CA ASN A 50 -2.74 4.72 11.86
C ASN A 50 -1.66 4.26 10.87
N VAL A 51 -2.08 4.05 9.62
CA VAL A 51 -1.20 3.74 8.49
C VAL A 51 -1.06 4.98 7.61
N TYR A 52 0.18 5.44 7.45
CA TYR A 52 0.56 6.57 6.63
C TYR A 52 1.08 6.05 5.29
N ILE A 53 0.50 6.55 4.22
CA ILE A 53 0.85 6.15 2.85
C ILE A 53 1.30 7.40 2.13
N ASP A 54 2.57 7.45 1.72
CA ASP A 54 3.16 8.52 0.92
C ASP A 54 3.53 7.97 -0.46
N ILE A 55 2.91 8.52 -1.50
CA ILE A 55 3.23 8.25 -2.90
C ILE A 55 3.86 9.52 -3.46
N THR A 56 5.15 9.45 -3.79
CA THR A 56 5.91 10.56 -4.38
C THR A 56 6.61 10.09 -5.65
N GLY A 57 6.06 10.48 -6.80
CA GLY A 57 6.54 10.02 -8.10
C GLY A 57 6.28 8.52 -8.29
N ASP A 58 7.35 7.74 -8.46
CA ASP A 58 7.36 6.28 -8.58
C ASP A 58 7.61 5.55 -7.25
N LYS A 59 7.74 6.30 -6.14
CA LYS A 59 8.05 5.74 -4.83
C LYS A 59 6.83 5.71 -3.94
N VAL A 60 6.67 4.60 -3.24
CA VAL A 60 5.71 4.44 -2.13
C VAL A 60 6.49 4.29 -0.83
N LYS A 61 5.99 4.91 0.23
CA LYS A 61 6.44 4.66 1.60
C LYS A 61 5.22 4.42 2.46
N ILE A 62 5.25 3.33 3.24
CA ILE A 62 4.19 3.00 4.18
C ILE A 62 4.77 3.00 5.58
N LYS A 63 4.13 3.71 6.50
CA LYS A 63 4.52 3.73 7.91
C LYS A 63 3.31 3.45 8.77
N GLN A 64 3.53 2.84 9.92
CA GLN A 64 2.48 2.66 10.90
C GLN A 64 2.90 3.33 12.21
N ASP A 65 1.94 3.90 12.94
CA ASP A 65 2.18 4.38 14.30
C ASP A 65 2.88 3.29 15.13
N ASN A 66 3.97 3.69 15.81
CA ASN A 66 4.76 2.83 16.71
C ASN A 66 5.34 1.55 16.06
N SER A 67 5.44 1.49 14.74
CA SER A 67 5.96 0.31 14.03
C SER A 67 6.55 0.66 12.66
N SER A 68 7.79 0.23 12.41
CA SER A 68 8.39 0.24 11.07
C SER A 68 8.01 -0.99 10.22
N ALA A 69 7.11 -1.85 10.72
CA ALA A 69 6.94 -3.21 10.21
C ALA A 69 6.33 -3.31 8.80
N PHE A 70 5.67 -2.28 8.29
CA PHE A 70 5.10 -2.34 6.93
C PHE A 70 6.16 -2.23 5.80
N ASP A 71 7.36 -1.71 6.07
CA ASP A 71 8.24 -1.19 5.00
C ASP A 71 9.56 -1.96 4.81
N MET A 72 9.93 -2.88 5.70
CA MET A 72 11.32 -3.38 5.68
C MET A 72 11.59 -4.48 4.65
N THR A 73 10.55 -5.07 4.04
CA THR A 73 10.75 -6.22 3.14
C THR A 73 9.90 -6.22 1.87
N ILE A 74 8.89 -5.35 1.75
CA ILE A 74 8.01 -5.29 0.57
C ILE A 74 8.51 -4.17 -0.35
N GLY A 75 8.79 -4.53 -1.61
CA GLY A 75 9.03 -3.55 -2.67
C GLY A 75 7.69 -3.11 -3.26
N TYR A 76 7.54 -1.81 -3.53
CA TYR A 76 6.30 -1.23 -4.04
C TYR A 76 6.49 -0.54 -5.39
N ASP A 77 5.57 -0.82 -6.31
CA ASP A 77 5.46 -0.13 -7.59
C ASP A 77 4.15 0.68 -7.66
N VAL A 78 4.27 1.96 -8.03
CA VAL A 78 3.11 2.83 -8.22
C VAL A 78 2.39 2.45 -9.51
N VAL A 79 1.10 2.12 -9.38
CA VAL A 79 0.23 1.83 -10.53
C VAL A 79 -0.52 3.09 -10.98
N ALA A 80 -0.97 3.89 -10.01
CA ALA A 80 -1.64 5.16 -10.25
C ALA A 80 -1.43 6.09 -9.05
N LYS A 81 -1.87 7.35 -9.19
CA LYS A 81 -1.76 8.38 -8.13
C LYS A 81 -2.45 8.04 -6.81
N ASN A 82 -3.13 6.91 -6.69
CA ASN A 82 -3.91 6.46 -5.54
C ASN A 82 -3.88 4.93 -5.42
N ALA A 83 -2.98 4.27 -6.15
CA ALA A 83 -2.91 2.82 -6.21
C ALA A 83 -1.48 2.33 -6.43
N PHE A 84 -1.12 1.25 -5.76
CA PHE A 84 0.19 0.63 -5.86
C PHE A 84 0.11 -0.85 -5.53
N VAL A 85 1.13 -1.59 -5.96
CA VAL A 85 1.26 -3.02 -5.69
C VAL A 85 2.55 -3.28 -4.94
N GLY A 86 2.51 -4.20 -4.00
CA GLY A 86 3.64 -4.63 -3.19
C GLY A 86 3.98 -6.09 -3.46
N ASN A 87 5.26 -6.42 -3.49
CA ASN A 87 5.70 -7.81 -3.50
C ASN A 87 6.95 -8.03 -2.64
N SER A 88 7.04 -9.22 -2.05
CA SER A 88 8.22 -9.69 -1.31
C SER A 88 8.39 -11.19 -1.45
N THR A 89 9.64 -11.64 -1.34
CA THR A 89 10.01 -13.06 -1.15
C THR A 89 10.85 -13.25 0.12
N ALA A 90 10.86 -12.25 1.00
CA ALA A 90 11.68 -12.24 2.20
C ALA A 90 11.09 -13.11 3.31
N LEU A 91 11.90 -13.41 4.33
CA LEU A 91 11.47 -14.10 5.55
C LEU A 91 10.83 -15.49 5.30
N GLY A 92 11.21 -16.15 4.20
CA GLY A 92 10.69 -17.48 3.84
C GLY A 92 9.22 -17.46 3.39
N MET A 93 8.73 -16.30 2.94
CA MET A 93 7.36 -16.11 2.48
C MET A 93 7.34 -15.39 1.14
N THR A 94 6.38 -15.74 0.29
CA THR A 94 5.96 -14.90 -0.83
C THR A 94 4.78 -14.05 -0.38
N THR A 95 4.90 -12.74 -0.53
CA THR A 95 3.81 -11.78 -0.27
C THR A 95 3.51 -11.00 -1.53
N LEU A 96 2.23 -10.91 -1.88
CA LEU A 96 1.72 -10.04 -2.94
C LEU A 96 0.59 -9.21 -2.36
N GLU A 97 0.63 -7.89 -2.54
CA GLU A 97 -0.43 -7.02 -2.05
C GLU A 97 -0.78 -5.91 -3.03
N GLN A 98 -2.02 -5.45 -2.96
CA GLN A 98 -2.54 -4.37 -3.77
C GLN A 98 -3.26 -3.38 -2.87
N TRP A 99 -2.96 -2.10 -3.09
CA TRP A 99 -3.50 -1.00 -2.32
C TRP A 99 -4.21 -0.05 -3.26
N LEU A 100 -5.44 0.32 -2.93
CA LEU A 100 -6.24 1.28 -3.69
C LEU A 100 -6.96 2.21 -2.74
N ILE A 101 -6.70 3.51 -2.88
CA ILE A 101 -7.38 4.56 -2.15
C ILE A 101 -8.52 5.08 -3.02
N THR A 102 -9.75 4.97 -2.55
CA THR A 102 -10.96 5.32 -3.29
C THR A 102 -11.31 6.80 -3.14
N LYS A 103 -12.23 7.29 -3.99
CA LYS A 103 -12.72 8.67 -3.92
C LYS A 103 -13.63 8.93 -2.71
N ASP A 104 -14.25 7.89 -2.17
CA ASP A 104 -15.10 7.91 -0.98
C ASP A 104 -14.31 7.65 0.31
N ASN A 105 -13.00 7.95 0.31
CA ASN A 105 -12.12 7.86 1.47
C ASN A 105 -12.05 6.46 2.09
N LYS A 106 -11.98 5.43 1.24
CA LYS A 106 -11.66 4.07 1.66
C LYS A 106 -10.27 3.68 1.19
N LEU A 107 -9.59 2.89 1.99
CA LEU A 107 -8.43 2.12 1.58
C LEU A 107 -8.86 0.68 1.39
N LEU A 108 -8.69 0.17 0.17
CA LEU A 108 -8.88 -1.23 -0.18
C LEU A 108 -7.52 -1.89 -0.24
N LEU A 109 -7.35 -2.98 0.51
CA LEU A 109 -6.12 -3.75 0.58
C LEU A 109 -6.45 -5.21 0.26
N THR A 110 -5.77 -5.78 -0.73
CA THR A 110 -5.75 -7.23 -0.95
C THR A 110 -4.36 -7.76 -0.71
N GLU A 111 -4.25 -8.93 -0.09
CA GLU A 111 -2.97 -9.56 0.24
C GLU A 111 -3.06 -11.05 -0.05
N THR A 112 -2.02 -11.62 -0.65
CA THR A 112 -1.80 -13.06 -0.76
C THR A 112 -0.47 -13.38 -0.13
N LEU A 113 -0.45 -14.43 0.68
CA LEU A 113 0.74 -14.89 1.39
C LEU A 113 0.88 -16.39 1.23
N GLU A 114 2.10 -16.86 0.99
CA GLU A 114 2.48 -18.28 0.99
C GLU A 114 3.81 -18.46 1.73
N TYR A 115 3.87 -19.38 2.69
CA TYR A 115 5.12 -19.75 3.35
C TYR A 115 5.87 -20.81 2.52
N HIS A 116 7.17 -20.62 2.27
CA HIS A 116 7.96 -21.49 1.40
C HIS A 116 8.17 -22.89 1.98
N ASP A 117 8.43 -22.98 3.30
CA ASP A 117 8.70 -24.25 3.97
C ASP A 117 7.43 -25.05 4.30
N THR A 118 6.29 -24.36 4.36
CA THR A 118 4.96 -24.93 4.62
C THR A 118 3.95 -24.31 3.64
N PRO A 119 3.96 -24.68 2.35
CA PRO A 119 3.12 -24.05 1.32
C PRO A 119 1.62 -24.18 1.58
N GLU A 120 1.20 -25.16 2.38
CA GLU A 120 -0.17 -25.28 2.89
C GLU A 120 -0.54 -24.15 3.87
N MET A 121 0.43 -23.44 4.45
CA MET A 121 0.19 -22.17 5.10
C MET A 121 0.15 -21.09 4.03
N ASN A 122 -1.01 -20.91 3.42
CA ASN A 122 -1.26 -19.84 2.49
C ASN A 122 -2.58 -19.15 2.80
N THR A 123 -2.66 -17.87 2.44
CA THR A 123 -3.82 -17.02 2.71
C THR A 123 -4.07 -16.06 1.56
N VAL A 124 -5.35 -15.79 1.29
CA VAL A 124 -5.80 -14.61 0.55
C VAL A 124 -6.68 -13.78 1.47
N THR A 125 -6.41 -12.49 1.51
CA THR A 125 -7.04 -11.55 2.41
C THR A 125 -7.51 -10.33 1.65
N VAL A 126 -8.70 -9.84 2.03
CA VAL A 126 -9.27 -8.60 1.54
C VAL A 126 -9.68 -7.76 2.73
N TRP A 127 -9.22 -6.52 2.78
CA TRP A 127 -9.43 -5.60 3.88
C TRP A 127 -9.86 -4.23 3.37
N VAL A 128 -10.66 -3.56 4.19
CA VAL A 128 -11.09 -2.18 4.01
C VAL A 128 -10.78 -1.39 5.27
N SER A 129 -10.24 -0.20 5.09
CA SER A 129 -10.08 0.79 6.15
C SER A 129 -10.59 2.17 5.69
N ASP A 130 -10.88 3.04 6.65
CA ASP A 130 -11.24 4.44 6.40
C ASP A 130 -9.98 5.29 6.23
N ILE A 131 -9.98 6.15 5.22
CA ILE A 131 -9.05 7.28 5.14
C ILE A 131 -9.56 8.36 6.08
N ILE A 132 -8.78 8.66 7.11
CA ILE A 132 -9.13 9.61 8.17
C ILE A 132 -8.41 10.95 8.00
N GLY A 133 -7.47 11.07 7.06
CA GLY A 133 -6.76 12.31 6.82
C GLY A 133 -5.74 12.24 5.69
N LYS A 134 -4.97 13.33 5.60
CA LYS A 134 -3.81 13.48 4.72
C LYS A 134 -2.58 13.85 5.55
N CYS A 135 -1.41 13.54 5.02
CA CYS A 135 -0.16 14.22 5.37
C CYS A 135 0.38 14.91 4.09
#